data_AF-A0A4P6L3U2-F1
#
_entry.id   AF-A0A4P6L3U2-F1
#
_cell.length_a   1.000
_cell.length_b   1.000
_cell.length_c   1.000
_cell.angle_alpha   90.00
_cell.angle_beta   90.00
_cell.angle_gamma   90.00
#
_symmetry.space_group_name_H-M   'P 1'
#
loop_
_entity.id
_entity.type
_entity.pdbx_description
1 polymer ?
#
loop_
_entity_poly.entity_id
_entity_poly.type
_entity_poly.pdbx_seq_one_letter_code
_entity_poly.pdbx_strand_id
1 'polypeptide(L)'
;MATVAQATSTTLSGQNHIDALLGNLPNWNYVTPGTNTLYYSFSVASNLESGNPSLLSAPLAFSASQVAATRGAMAYVAKLTGINFVETADANLAQVHFANANLAGSGTTGLDSNRIGYSYNSSNVVTKFTAASYVYLDNAEWAGMNANLTPGTQGYETLLHELGHMLGLKHPFEGTIKLPSTTNNTSHTLMSYTHSGGIHSTFSENDIAALKWLYGGDGLAGNLGVNSTTGARWLAGTGTANSLAGGSANDILEGAGGNDVLNGGAGTDTAFYNGARSGYTVVRTGTGTWNVSGAEGSDTLTNIELLRFTDATVTLSSGAVTMTAPSATAGVLALPGGEAMLTSVARAEEPVWRAADDIDVQLIGRHGHGHGHFDLA
;
A
#
# COMPACT_ATOMS: atom_id res chain seq x y z
N MET A 1 -10.56 -8.57 -17.92
CA MET A 1 -11.58 -9.06 -16.95
C MET A 1 -10.96 -10.19 -16.16
N ALA A 2 -11.05 -10.16 -14.84
CA ALA A 2 -10.46 -11.18 -13.98
C ALA A 2 -11.34 -12.44 -13.91
N THR A 3 -10.72 -13.59 -13.64
CA THR A 3 -11.44 -14.80 -13.24
C THR A 3 -11.89 -14.71 -11.78
N VAL A 4 -12.92 -15.49 -11.40
CA VAL A 4 -13.35 -15.60 -9.98
C VAL A 4 -12.17 -15.99 -9.10
N ALA A 5 -11.33 -16.94 -9.54
CA ALA A 5 -10.14 -17.35 -8.80
C ALA A 5 -9.18 -16.20 -8.51
N GLN A 6 -8.92 -15.30 -9.47
CA GLN A 6 -8.09 -14.11 -9.23
C GLN A 6 -8.76 -13.11 -8.26
N ALA A 7 -10.06 -12.88 -8.40
CA ALA A 7 -10.79 -11.93 -7.55
C ALA A 7 -11.08 -12.45 -6.13
N THR A 8 -10.96 -13.76 -5.89
CA THR A 8 -11.23 -14.39 -4.59
C THR A 8 -10.03 -15.19 -4.05
N SER A 9 -8.81 -14.94 -4.51
CA SER A 9 -7.60 -15.50 -3.90
C SER A 9 -6.46 -14.48 -3.79
N THR A 10 -5.65 -14.65 -2.75
CA THR A 10 -4.46 -13.84 -2.52
C THR A 10 -3.36 -14.21 -3.52
N THR A 11 -2.93 -13.23 -4.32
CA THR A 11 -1.76 -13.36 -5.19
C THR A 11 -0.48 -13.16 -4.37
N LEU A 12 0.28 -14.23 -4.15
CA LEU A 12 1.49 -14.23 -3.33
C LEU A 12 2.71 -13.69 -4.09
N SER A 13 3.60 -13.01 -3.36
CA SER A 13 4.88 -12.48 -3.82
C SER A 13 6.03 -13.49 -3.75
N GLY A 14 5.91 -14.53 -2.92
CA GLY A 14 6.99 -15.44 -2.58
C GLY A 14 7.92 -14.92 -1.47
N GLN A 15 7.73 -13.69 -1.00
CA GLN A 15 8.49 -13.10 0.11
C GLN A 15 7.67 -13.18 1.40
N ASN A 16 8.20 -13.83 2.44
CA ASN A 16 7.44 -14.08 3.67
C ASN A 16 7.00 -12.80 4.39
N HIS A 17 7.79 -11.73 4.33
CA HIS A 17 7.47 -10.46 5.00
C HIS A 17 6.27 -9.75 4.36
N ILE A 18 6.06 -9.94 3.06
CA ILE A 18 4.85 -9.51 2.34
C ILE A 18 3.72 -10.51 2.53
N ASP A 19 3.95 -11.78 2.21
CA ASP A 19 2.90 -12.81 2.12
C ASP A 19 2.23 -13.13 3.46
N ALA A 20 2.92 -12.90 4.58
CA ALA A 20 2.34 -13.00 5.91
C ALA A 20 1.33 -11.88 6.22
N LEU A 21 1.31 -10.78 5.46
CA LEU A 21 0.40 -9.66 5.62
C LEU A 21 -0.69 -9.60 4.56
N LEU A 22 -0.63 -10.40 3.48
CA LEU A 22 -1.64 -10.32 2.43
C LEU A 22 -2.97 -10.96 2.87
N GLY A 23 -4.02 -10.13 2.94
CA GLY A 23 -5.41 -10.58 3.04
C GLY A 23 -5.99 -10.97 1.68
N ASN A 24 -7.29 -11.28 1.67
CA ASN A 24 -8.08 -11.59 0.46
C ASN A 24 -9.34 -10.72 0.34
N LEU A 25 -9.49 -9.75 1.26
CA LEU A 25 -10.62 -8.83 1.39
C LEU A 25 -10.05 -7.47 1.79
N PRO A 26 -10.66 -6.34 1.40
CA PRO A 26 -11.82 -6.22 0.50
C PRO A 26 -11.48 -6.47 -0.99
N ASN A 27 -10.19 -6.55 -1.34
CA ASN A 27 -9.68 -6.82 -2.68
C ASN A 27 -10.09 -5.77 -3.74
N TRP A 28 -9.85 -4.49 -3.44
CA TRP A 28 -10.18 -3.32 -4.28
C TRP A 28 -9.76 -3.44 -5.74
N ASN A 29 -8.67 -4.16 -5.99
CA ASN A 29 -8.05 -4.36 -7.29
C ASN A 29 -8.96 -4.97 -8.36
N TYR A 30 -10.10 -5.57 -7.97
CA TYR A 30 -11.06 -6.19 -8.88
C TYR A 30 -12.42 -5.48 -8.97
N VAL A 31 -12.63 -4.39 -8.22
CA VAL A 31 -13.90 -3.64 -8.21
C VAL A 31 -14.30 -3.18 -9.62
N THR A 32 -15.60 -3.27 -9.92
CA THR A 32 -16.18 -2.93 -11.23
C THR A 32 -17.17 -1.76 -11.15
N PRO A 33 -17.14 -0.79 -12.08
CA PRO A 33 -16.12 -0.61 -13.11
C PRO A 33 -14.74 -0.35 -12.48
N GLY A 34 -13.69 -0.87 -13.12
CA GLY A 34 -12.32 -0.63 -12.66
C GLY A 34 -11.99 0.85 -12.79
N THR A 35 -11.80 1.53 -11.65
CA THR A 35 -11.33 2.91 -11.61
C THR A 35 -10.30 3.05 -10.49
N ASN A 36 -9.37 3.99 -10.63
CA ASN A 36 -8.44 4.31 -9.55
C ASN A 36 -9.07 5.15 -8.42
N THR A 37 -10.41 5.29 -8.36
CA THR A 37 -11.09 6.12 -7.36
C THR A 37 -11.89 5.28 -6.37
N LEU A 38 -11.60 5.47 -5.08
CA LEU A 38 -12.41 4.97 -3.97
C LEU A 38 -13.02 6.16 -3.23
N TYR A 39 -14.34 6.14 -3.09
CA TYR A 39 -15.10 7.12 -2.33
C TYR A 39 -15.17 6.70 -0.87
N TYR A 40 -14.99 7.66 0.04
CA TYR A 40 -15.11 7.42 1.48
C TYR A 40 -16.03 8.44 2.15
N SER A 41 -16.62 8.08 3.29
CA SER A 41 -17.51 8.97 4.05
C SER A 41 -17.37 8.84 5.56
N PHE A 42 -17.63 9.96 6.24
CA PHE A 42 -17.85 10.03 7.69
C PHE A 42 -19.35 10.11 8.05
N SER A 43 -20.23 9.98 7.06
CA SER A 43 -21.67 10.10 7.23
C SER A 43 -22.25 8.85 7.88
N VAL A 44 -22.90 9.01 9.03
CA VAL A 44 -23.65 7.94 9.71
C VAL A 44 -25.16 7.98 9.42
N ALA A 45 -25.57 8.63 8.32
CA ALA A 45 -26.98 8.83 8.00
C ALA A 45 -27.62 7.70 7.16
N SER A 46 -26.82 6.98 6.37
CA SER A 46 -27.28 5.90 5.47
C SER A 46 -26.12 4.99 5.07
N ASN A 47 -26.41 3.87 4.40
CA ASN A 47 -25.43 2.85 4.00
C ASN A 47 -24.50 2.39 5.15
N LEU A 48 -25.05 2.26 6.35
CA LEU A 48 -24.34 1.72 7.51
C LEU A 48 -24.29 0.19 7.46
N GLU A 49 -23.23 -0.39 8.02
CA GLU A 49 -23.12 -1.83 8.22
C GLU A 49 -24.30 -2.35 9.08
N SER A 50 -24.91 -3.46 8.66
CA SER A 50 -26.03 -4.09 9.36
C SER A 50 -25.72 -5.51 9.82
N GLY A 51 -26.16 -5.82 11.04
CA GLY A 51 -26.06 -7.15 11.64
C GLY A 51 -24.63 -7.63 11.91
N ASN A 52 -23.69 -6.73 12.18
CA ASN A 52 -22.36 -7.07 12.69
C ASN A 52 -22.46 -7.29 14.22
N PRO A 53 -22.18 -8.50 14.74
CA PRO A 53 -22.28 -8.79 16.17
C PRO A 53 -21.19 -8.11 17.01
N SER A 54 -20.12 -7.61 16.39
CA SER A 54 -19.06 -6.86 17.08
C SER A 54 -19.45 -5.42 17.41
N LEU A 55 -20.55 -4.90 16.87
CA LEU A 55 -21.06 -3.56 17.17
C LEU A 55 -22.10 -3.63 18.30
N LEU A 56 -21.74 -3.11 19.48
CA LEU A 56 -22.61 -3.01 20.66
C LEU A 56 -23.44 -1.72 20.68
N SER A 57 -23.21 -0.80 19.74
CA SER A 57 -24.02 0.41 19.52
C SER A 57 -24.31 0.61 18.03
N ALA A 58 -25.24 1.51 17.74
CA ALA A 58 -25.28 2.12 16.41
C ALA A 58 -23.97 2.92 16.15
N PRO A 59 -23.52 3.05 14.89
CA PRO A 59 -22.44 3.94 14.51
C PRO A 59 -22.70 5.40 14.91
N LEU A 60 -21.66 6.05 15.44
CA LEU A 60 -21.63 7.43 15.88
C LEU A 60 -20.66 8.21 15.00
N ALA A 61 -20.96 9.49 14.73
CA ALA A 61 -20.08 10.32 13.90
C ALA A 61 -18.69 10.49 14.54
N PHE A 62 -17.66 10.55 13.69
CA PHE A 62 -16.35 11.04 14.10
C PHE A 62 -16.42 12.52 14.50
N SER A 63 -15.62 12.89 15.50
CA SER A 63 -15.43 14.29 15.89
C SER A 63 -14.69 15.07 14.80
N ALA A 64 -14.75 16.40 14.83
CA ALA A 64 -14.03 17.23 13.86
C ALA A 64 -12.50 16.99 13.86
N SER A 65 -11.91 16.64 15.01
CA SER A 65 -10.49 16.27 15.10
C SER A 65 -10.21 14.89 14.50
N GLN A 66 -11.07 13.89 14.76
CA GLN A 66 -10.95 12.56 14.17
C GLN A 66 -11.08 12.62 12.63
N VAL A 67 -12.06 13.37 12.11
CA VAL A 67 -12.23 13.61 10.67
C VAL A 67 -10.99 14.27 10.05
N ALA A 68 -10.45 15.32 10.69
CA ALA A 68 -9.27 16.02 10.18
C ALA A 68 -8.02 15.12 10.15
N ALA A 69 -7.80 14.32 11.20
CA ALA A 69 -6.72 13.34 11.26
C ALA A 69 -6.88 12.23 10.21
N THR A 70 -8.09 11.69 10.06
CA THR A 70 -8.36 10.61 9.10
C THR A 70 -8.15 11.08 7.66
N ARG A 71 -8.53 12.32 7.31
CA ARG A 71 -8.16 12.92 6.01
C ARG A 71 -6.65 12.97 5.79
N GLY A 72 -5.87 13.27 6.83
CA GLY A 72 -4.41 13.24 6.81
C GLY A 72 -3.86 11.83 6.55
N ALA A 73 -4.38 10.82 7.25
CA ALA A 73 -4.02 9.42 7.05
C ALA A 73 -4.41 8.92 5.65
N MET A 74 -5.62 9.26 5.15
CA MET A 74 -6.07 8.94 3.79
C MET A 74 -5.14 9.57 2.72
N ALA A 75 -4.70 10.82 2.92
CA ALA A 75 -3.74 11.48 2.04
C ALA A 75 -2.32 10.90 2.11
N TYR A 76 -1.96 10.23 3.22
CA TYR A 76 -0.72 9.46 3.34
C TYR A 76 -0.81 8.14 2.57
N VAL A 77 -1.86 7.33 2.79
CA VAL A 77 -2.01 6.04 2.09
C VAL A 77 -2.26 6.19 0.60
N ALA A 78 -2.90 7.29 0.16
CA ALA A 78 -3.00 7.67 -1.26
C ALA A 78 -1.63 7.75 -1.95
N LYS A 79 -0.62 8.30 -1.26
CA LYS A 79 0.75 8.43 -1.80
C LYS A 79 1.51 7.10 -1.85
N LEU A 80 1.20 6.17 -0.94
CA LEU A 80 1.83 4.85 -0.92
C LEU A 80 1.25 3.91 -1.97
N THR A 81 -0.07 3.97 -2.18
CA THR A 81 -0.80 3.01 -3.02
C THR A 81 -1.08 3.53 -4.42
N GLY A 82 -1.02 4.85 -4.64
CA GLY A 82 -1.46 5.49 -5.88
C GLY A 82 -2.98 5.64 -6.00
N ILE A 83 -3.77 5.18 -5.01
CA ILE A 83 -5.23 5.20 -5.05
C ILE A 83 -5.76 6.63 -4.82
N ASN A 84 -6.68 7.07 -5.69
CA ASN A 84 -7.36 8.35 -5.55
C ASN A 84 -8.55 8.23 -4.57
N PHE A 85 -8.32 8.57 -3.30
CA PHE A 85 -9.36 8.59 -2.29
C PHE A 85 -10.14 9.92 -2.31
N VAL A 86 -11.46 9.85 -2.48
CA VAL A 86 -12.35 11.03 -2.58
C VAL A 86 -13.40 11.00 -1.49
N GLU A 87 -13.44 12.04 -0.65
CA GLU A 87 -14.50 12.15 0.36
C GLU A 87 -15.85 12.51 -0.29
N THR A 88 -16.92 11.87 0.17
CA THR A 88 -18.29 12.17 -0.24
C THR A 88 -19.23 12.27 0.96
N ALA A 89 -20.21 13.18 0.88
CA ALA A 89 -21.34 13.25 1.81
C ALA A 89 -22.43 12.21 1.49
N ASP A 90 -22.47 11.69 0.26
CA ASP A 90 -23.38 10.63 -0.15
C ASP A 90 -22.80 9.26 0.24
N ALA A 91 -23.25 8.73 1.36
CA ALA A 91 -22.82 7.42 1.86
C ALA A 91 -23.19 6.26 0.92
N ASN A 92 -24.14 6.43 -0.01
CA ASN A 92 -24.49 5.40 -1.00
C ASN A 92 -23.47 5.29 -2.13
N LEU A 93 -22.66 6.34 -2.34
CA LEU A 93 -21.52 6.35 -3.27
C LEU A 93 -20.23 5.81 -2.61
N ALA A 94 -20.10 5.97 -1.30
CA ALA A 94 -18.90 5.57 -0.55
C ALA A 94 -18.73 4.04 -0.48
N GLN A 95 -17.52 3.56 -0.76
CA GLN A 95 -17.09 2.20 -0.47
C GLN A 95 -16.41 2.08 0.90
N VAL A 96 -15.79 3.14 1.41
CA VAL A 96 -15.13 3.14 2.73
C VAL A 96 -15.89 4.04 3.71
N HIS A 97 -16.20 3.52 4.89
CA HIS A 97 -17.00 4.22 5.89
C HIS A 97 -16.22 4.34 7.20
N PHE A 98 -16.19 5.54 7.78
CA PHE A 98 -15.51 5.83 9.04
C PHE A 98 -16.51 6.29 10.11
N ALA A 99 -16.54 5.60 11.25
CA ALA A 99 -17.41 5.95 12.37
C ALA A 99 -16.86 5.49 13.72
N ASN A 100 -17.31 6.11 14.79
CA ASN A 100 -17.14 5.59 16.15
C ASN A 100 -18.19 4.51 16.41
N ALA A 101 -17.90 3.49 17.20
CA ALA A 101 -18.90 2.56 17.72
C ALA A 101 -18.45 1.98 19.06
N ASN A 102 -19.37 1.49 19.88
CA ASN A 102 -19.00 0.67 21.04
C ASN A 102 -18.71 -0.75 20.52
N LEU A 103 -17.48 -1.23 20.68
CA LEU A 103 -17.06 -2.52 20.13
C LEU A 103 -17.14 -3.65 21.16
N ALA A 104 -17.32 -4.89 20.66
CA ALA A 104 -17.33 -6.09 21.47
C ALA A 104 -15.93 -6.72 21.56
N GLY A 105 -15.51 -7.05 22.78
CA GLY A 105 -14.20 -7.62 23.06
C GLY A 105 -13.38 -6.68 23.94
N SER A 106 -12.82 -7.20 25.03
CA SER A 106 -11.88 -6.44 25.87
C SER A 106 -10.56 -6.25 25.15
N GLY A 107 -10.09 -5.02 25.01
CA GLY A 107 -8.87 -4.68 24.27
C GLY A 107 -9.07 -4.43 22.77
N THR A 108 -10.31 -4.35 22.28
CA THR A 108 -10.62 -4.03 20.88
C THR A 108 -10.67 -2.52 20.69
N THR A 109 -9.55 -1.92 20.26
CA THR A 109 -9.41 -0.46 20.08
C THR A 109 -10.06 0.06 18.79
N GLY A 110 -10.14 -0.78 17.76
CA GLY A 110 -10.79 -0.52 16.48
C GLY A 110 -11.36 -1.81 15.87
N LEU A 111 -11.93 -1.69 14.67
CA LEU A 111 -12.44 -2.80 13.86
C LEU A 111 -12.66 -2.34 12.41
N ASP A 112 -11.93 -2.91 11.45
CA ASP A 112 -12.36 -2.96 10.06
C ASP A 112 -13.25 -4.18 9.78
N SER A 113 -14.34 -3.93 9.05
CA SER A 113 -15.28 -4.97 8.62
C SER A 113 -15.51 -4.88 7.12
N ASN A 114 -15.11 -5.94 6.41
CA ASN A 114 -15.19 -5.98 4.95
C ASN A 114 -16.46 -6.66 4.45
N ARG A 115 -16.96 -6.18 3.30
CA ARG A 115 -18.06 -6.78 2.54
C ARG A 115 -17.67 -6.83 1.08
N ILE A 116 -17.90 -7.98 0.45
CA ILE A 116 -17.77 -8.15 -1.00
C ILE A 116 -19.03 -8.80 -1.58
N GLY A 117 -19.23 -8.62 -2.88
CA GLY A 117 -20.22 -9.33 -3.69
C GLY A 117 -19.75 -9.34 -5.14
N TYR A 118 -20.01 -10.42 -5.86
CA TYR A 118 -19.58 -10.56 -7.25
C TYR A 118 -20.50 -11.46 -8.08
N SER A 119 -20.64 -11.13 -9.38
CA SER A 119 -21.27 -11.96 -10.40
C SER A 119 -20.23 -12.41 -11.42
N TYR A 120 -20.50 -13.52 -12.11
CA TYR A 120 -19.60 -14.09 -13.10
C TYR A 120 -20.36 -14.84 -14.19
N ASN A 121 -19.76 -14.93 -15.38
CA ASN A 121 -20.34 -15.64 -16.52
C ASN A 121 -20.03 -17.15 -16.50
N SER A 122 -20.55 -17.88 -17.48
CA SER A 122 -20.35 -19.33 -17.65
C SER A 122 -18.89 -19.78 -17.86
N SER A 123 -17.94 -18.85 -18.03
CA SER A 123 -16.50 -19.10 -18.12
C SER A 123 -15.74 -18.72 -16.84
N ASN A 124 -16.45 -18.51 -15.72
CA ASN A 124 -15.88 -18.06 -14.44
C ASN A 124 -15.13 -16.73 -14.53
N VAL A 125 -15.50 -15.86 -15.47
CA VAL A 125 -14.99 -14.49 -15.58
C VAL A 125 -15.93 -13.57 -14.81
N VAL A 126 -15.37 -12.78 -13.89
CA VAL A 126 -16.11 -11.80 -13.08
C VAL A 126 -16.70 -10.73 -14.00
N THR A 127 -18.01 -10.52 -13.90
CA THR A 127 -18.73 -9.47 -14.65
C THR A 127 -19.03 -8.25 -13.79
N LYS A 128 -19.21 -8.46 -12.47
CA LYS A 128 -19.34 -7.40 -11.46
C LYS A 128 -18.61 -7.81 -10.19
N PHE A 129 -17.93 -6.86 -9.55
CA PHE A 129 -17.33 -6.99 -8.22
C PHE A 129 -17.58 -5.69 -7.46
N THR A 130 -18.23 -5.80 -6.30
CA THR A 130 -18.49 -4.69 -5.39
C THR A 130 -17.81 -4.98 -4.06
N ALA A 131 -17.17 -3.99 -3.48
CA ALA A 131 -16.54 -4.09 -2.16
C ALA A 131 -16.89 -2.87 -1.31
N ALA A 132 -16.95 -3.07 0.01
CA ALA A 132 -17.05 -2.02 1.01
C ALA A 132 -16.24 -2.39 2.26
N SER A 133 -15.68 -1.39 2.93
CA SER A 133 -14.95 -1.48 4.20
C SER A 133 -15.60 -0.51 5.19
N TYR A 134 -15.76 -0.96 6.43
CA TYR A 134 -16.33 -0.18 7.52
C TYR A 134 -15.31 -0.14 8.65
N VAL A 135 -14.61 0.98 8.76
CA VAL A 135 -13.58 1.24 9.76
C VAL A 135 -14.24 1.90 10.98
N TYR A 136 -14.24 1.17 12.08
CA TYR A 136 -14.72 1.61 13.37
C TYR A 136 -13.58 1.86 14.35
N LEU A 137 -13.69 2.93 15.14
CA LEU A 137 -12.89 3.12 16.34
C LEU A 137 -13.78 2.91 17.57
N ASP A 138 -13.26 2.23 18.58
CA ASP A 138 -14.02 2.00 19.81
C ASP A 138 -14.27 3.31 20.57
N ASN A 139 -15.51 3.44 21.04
CA ASN A 139 -16.05 4.58 21.76
C ASN A 139 -16.64 4.16 23.13
N ALA A 140 -16.24 3.00 23.65
CA ALA A 140 -16.58 2.53 24.98
C ALA A 140 -15.33 2.48 25.90
N GLU A 141 -14.52 1.43 25.78
CA GLU A 141 -13.30 1.20 26.58
C GLU A 141 -12.18 2.16 26.15
N TRP A 142 -12.04 2.42 24.85
CA TRP A 142 -10.92 3.16 24.25
C TRP A 142 -11.28 4.57 23.79
N ALA A 143 -12.47 5.07 24.10
CA ALA A 143 -12.97 6.39 23.69
C ALA A 143 -11.98 7.53 23.99
N GLY A 144 -11.32 7.50 25.15
CA GLY A 144 -10.34 8.53 25.55
C GLY A 144 -9.06 8.51 24.71
N MET A 145 -8.64 7.34 24.22
CA MET A 145 -7.50 7.17 23.31
C MET A 145 -7.88 7.58 21.88
N ASN A 146 -9.00 7.05 21.38
CA ASN A 146 -9.49 7.27 20.02
C ASN A 146 -10.01 8.70 19.76
N ALA A 147 -10.27 9.49 20.81
CA ALA A 147 -10.53 10.92 20.70
C ALA A 147 -9.33 11.73 20.16
N ASN A 148 -8.09 11.22 20.33
CA ASN A 148 -6.87 11.89 19.91
C ASN A 148 -6.12 11.10 18.82
N LEU A 149 -6.44 11.39 17.56
CA LEU A 149 -5.80 10.83 16.37
C LEU A 149 -4.67 11.74 15.84
N THR A 150 -3.91 12.39 16.71
CA THR A 150 -2.73 13.16 16.29
C THR A 150 -1.58 12.19 15.95
N PRO A 151 -0.81 12.37 14.86
CA PRO A 151 0.36 11.54 14.60
C PRO A 151 1.29 11.45 15.81
N GLY A 152 1.64 10.22 16.21
CA GLY A 152 2.41 9.90 17.41
C GLY A 152 1.57 9.53 18.64
N THR A 153 0.25 9.34 18.50
CA THR A 153 -0.63 8.81 19.55
C THR A 153 -1.10 7.39 19.24
N GLN A 154 -1.41 6.60 20.28
CA GLN A 154 -1.90 5.22 20.13
C GLN A 154 -3.23 5.16 19.34
N GLY A 155 -4.09 6.18 19.47
CA GLY A 155 -5.30 6.29 18.65
C GLY A 155 -4.99 6.46 17.16
N TYR A 156 -3.95 7.22 16.80
CA TYR A 156 -3.52 7.35 15.40
C TYR A 156 -2.86 6.07 14.88
N GLU A 157 -2.10 5.34 15.71
CA GLU A 157 -1.56 4.03 15.35
C GLU A 157 -2.67 2.99 15.16
N THR A 158 -3.71 3.00 16.00
CA THR A 158 -4.95 2.21 15.79
C THR A 158 -5.63 2.60 14.47
N LEU A 159 -5.77 3.89 14.15
CA LEU A 159 -6.32 4.30 12.86
C LEU A 159 -5.49 3.75 11.68
N LEU A 160 -4.16 3.80 11.76
CA LEU A 160 -3.30 3.19 10.73
C LEU A 160 -3.46 1.66 10.66
N HIS A 161 -3.65 0.98 11.80
CA HIS A 161 -3.95 -0.45 11.86
C HIS A 161 -5.21 -0.80 11.07
N GLU A 162 -6.33 -0.13 11.36
CA GLU A 162 -7.59 -0.37 10.63
C GLU A 162 -7.51 0.04 9.16
N LEU A 163 -6.73 1.08 8.83
CA LEU A 163 -6.45 1.42 7.42
C LEU A 163 -5.64 0.34 6.70
N GLY A 164 -4.79 -0.42 7.42
CA GLY A 164 -4.13 -1.60 6.87
C GLY A 164 -5.13 -2.67 6.47
N HIS A 165 -6.09 -3.00 7.34
CA HIS A 165 -7.18 -3.93 7.03
C HIS A 165 -8.10 -3.44 5.91
N MET A 166 -8.47 -2.15 5.94
CA MET A 166 -9.20 -1.49 4.86
C MET A 166 -8.47 -1.63 3.52
N LEU A 167 -7.14 -1.55 3.51
CA LEU A 167 -6.28 -1.74 2.33
C LEU A 167 -5.98 -3.22 2.02
N GLY A 168 -6.55 -4.16 2.77
CA GLY A 168 -6.46 -5.60 2.53
C GLY A 168 -5.24 -6.30 3.13
N LEU A 169 -4.60 -5.69 4.13
CA LEU A 169 -3.65 -6.39 4.98
C LEU A 169 -4.38 -7.27 6.01
N LYS A 170 -3.74 -8.35 6.45
CA LYS A 170 -4.19 -9.23 7.55
C LYS A 170 -3.15 -9.25 8.67
N HIS A 171 -3.53 -9.80 9.82
CA HIS A 171 -2.56 -10.02 10.89
C HIS A 171 -1.44 -11.00 10.47
N PRO A 172 -0.18 -10.73 10.87
CA PRO A 172 0.99 -11.57 10.55
C PRO A 172 0.97 -12.94 11.23
N PHE A 173 0.06 -13.18 12.17
CA PHE A 173 -0.12 -14.44 12.90
C PHE A 173 -1.34 -15.27 12.43
N GLU A 174 -2.11 -14.76 11.46
CA GLU A 174 -3.29 -15.43 10.90
C GLU A 174 -3.00 -16.20 9.61
N GLY A 175 -3.87 -17.16 9.27
CA GLY A 175 -3.76 -17.94 8.04
C GLY A 175 -2.62 -18.98 8.06
N THR A 176 -2.18 -19.39 6.88
CA THR A 176 -1.12 -20.40 6.68
C THR A 176 0.28 -19.79 6.64
N ILE A 177 0.44 -18.64 5.98
CA ILE A 177 1.70 -17.89 5.92
C ILE A 177 1.69 -16.82 7.02
N LYS A 178 2.73 -16.86 7.86
CA LYS A 178 2.89 -16.07 9.07
C LYS A 178 4.30 -15.52 9.19
N LEU A 179 4.48 -14.43 9.93
CA LEU A 179 5.81 -13.96 10.34
C LEU A 179 6.37 -14.82 11.48
N PRO A 180 7.69 -15.05 11.54
CA PRO A 180 8.37 -15.51 12.74
C PRO A 180 8.09 -14.62 13.95
N SER A 181 8.08 -15.18 15.17
CA SER A 181 7.83 -14.40 16.40
C SER A 181 8.84 -13.28 16.65
N THR A 182 10.04 -13.36 16.07
CA THR A 182 11.08 -12.31 16.16
C THR A 182 10.78 -11.07 15.33
N THR A 183 9.98 -11.20 14.26
CA THR A 183 9.61 -10.10 13.34
C THR A 183 8.11 -9.80 13.33
N ASN A 184 7.29 -10.63 13.98
CA ASN A 184 5.91 -10.33 14.31
C ASN A 184 5.83 -9.28 15.43
N ASN A 185 6.06 -8.01 15.12
CA ASN A 185 5.91 -6.87 16.02
C ASN A 185 5.80 -5.52 15.26
N THR A 186 5.33 -4.46 15.93
CA THR A 186 5.00 -3.16 15.32
C THR A 186 6.17 -2.49 14.59
N SER A 187 7.41 -2.71 15.02
CA SER A 187 8.59 -2.17 14.34
C SER A 187 8.80 -2.72 12.91
N HIS A 188 8.17 -3.85 12.57
CA HIS A 188 8.17 -4.40 11.21
C HIS A 188 6.79 -4.28 10.53
N THR A 189 5.69 -4.40 11.28
CA THR A 189 4.32 -4.29 10.77
C THR A 189 3.34 -3.81 11.84
N LEU A 190 2.61 -2.73 11.56
CA LEU A 190 1.53 -2.24 12.43
C LEU A 190 0.40 -3.25 12.57
N MET A 191 0.30 -4.27 11.70
CA MET A 191 -0.68 -5.36 11.81
C MET A 191 -0.36 -6.34 12.96
N SER A 192 0.77 -6.19 13.68
CA SER A 192 1.07 -7.03 14.85
C SER A 192 0.43 -6.50 16.14
N TYR A 193 0.03 -7.42 17.02
CA TYR A 193 -0.37 -7.07 18.40
C TYR A 193 0.84 -6.97 19.36
N THR A 194 2.04 -7.39 18.94
CA THR A 194 3.25 -7.29 19.78
C THR A 194 3.91 -5.94 19.55
N HIS A 195 3.81 -5.02 20.52
CA HIS A 195 4.47 -3.73 20.40
C HIS A 195 6.01 -3.86 20.47
N SER A 196 6.69 -3.08 19.64
CA SER A 196 8.15 -2.93 19.65
C SER A 196 8.50 -1.52 19.17
N GLY A 197 9.35 -0.81 19.92
CA GLY A 197 9.69 0.59 19.64
C GLY A 197 8.69 1.59 20.22
N GLY A 198 8.67 2.80 19.65
CA GLY A 198 7.73 3.86 20.03
C GLY A 198 6.40 3.75 19.28
N ILE A 199 5.50 4.71 19.52
CA ILE A 199 4.22 4.81 18.81
C ILE A 199 4.46 5.21 17.35
N HIS A 200 3.86 4.50 16.41
CA HIS A 200 4.06 4.71 14.98
C HIS A 200 3.16 5.82 14.41
N SER A 201 3.72 6.62 13.50
CA SER A 201 3.01 7.68 12.75
C SER A 201 2.90 7.39 11.25
N THR A 202 3.42 6.24 10.84
CA THR A 202 3.49 5.74 9.47
C THR A 202 3.44 4.22 9.54
N PHE A 203 3.03 3.59 8.44
CA PHE A 203 3.22 2.15 8.24
C PHE A 203 4.70 1.76 8.37
N SER A 204 4.93 0.54 8.85
CA SER A 204 6.27 -0.06 8.96
C SER A 204 6.66 -0.74 7.66
N GLU A 205 7.91 -1.19 7.54
CA GLU A 205 8.50 -1.68 6.29
C GLU A 205 7.68 -2.78 5.60
N ASN A 206 7.20 -3.79 6.34
CA ASN A 206 6.46 -4.90 5.75
C ASN A 206 5.07 -4.47 5.28
N ASP A 207 4.42 -3.55 5.98
CA ASP A 207 3.13 -2.97 5.57
C ASP A 207 3.31 -2.22 4.24
N ILE A 208 4.36 -1.39 4.13
CA ILE A 208 4.69 -0.65 2.91
C ILE A 208 5.02 -1.61 1.76
N ALA A 209 5.80 -2.66 2.02
CA ALA A 209 6.13 -3.68 1.02
C ALA A 209 4.89 -4.44 0.53
N ALA A 210 3.97 -4.81 1.43
CA ALA A 210 2.72 -5.48 1.09
C ALA A 210 1.76 -4.55 0.30
N LEU A 211 1.68 -3.27 0.65
CA LEU A 211 0.89 -2.28 -0.09
C LEU A 211 1.47 -1.99 -1.48
N LYS A 212 2.80 -1.94 -1.63
CA LYS A 212 3.48 -1.85 -2.94
C LYS A 212 3.22 -3.09 -3.79
N TRP A 213 3.25 -4.28 -3.21
CA TRP A 213 2.89 -5.51 -3.90
C TRP A 213 1.43 -5.52 -4.38
N LEU A 214 0.49 -5.10 -3.52
CA LEU A 214 -0.93 -5.06 -3.83
C LEU A 214 -1.28 -4.01 -4.91
N TYR A 215 -0.75 -2.79 -4.80
CA TYR A 215 -1.25 -1.62 -5.54
C TYR A 215 -0.22 -0.92 -6.43
N GLY A 216 1.04 -1.37 -6.44
CA GLY A 216 2.06 -0.88 -7.35
C GLY A 216 2.49 0.58 -7.17
N GLY A 217 1.90 1.32 -6.23
CA GLY A 217 2.12 2.76 -6.08
C GLY A 217 1.50 3.63 -7.19
N ASP A 218 0.91 3.02 -8.22
CA ASP A 218 0.21 3.67 -9.33
C ASP A 218 -1.31 3.48 -9.31
N GLY A 219 -1.83 2.69 -8.35
CA GLY A 219 -3.24 2.63 -7.96
C GLY A 219 -4.03 1.48 -8.57
N LEU A 220 -5.35 1.49 -8.35
CA LEU A 220 -6.23 0.45 -8.91
C LEU A 220 -6.29 0.61 -10.44
N ALA A 221 -6.18 -0.52 -11.15
CA ALA A 221 -6.00 -0.56 -12.61
C ALA A 221 -4.74 0.16 -13.12
N GLY A 222 -3.71 0.27 -12.27
CA GLY A 222 -2.36 0.64 -12.66
C GLY A 222 -1.67 -0.38 -13.58
N ASN A 223 -0.44 -0.06 -13.97
CA ASN A 223 0.45 -0.96 -14.69
C ASN A 223 1.24 -1.86 -13.74
N LEU A 224 1.30 -1.55 -12.44
CA LEU A 224 1.92 -2.35 -11.38
C LEU A 224 0.83 -2.96 -10.47
N GLY A 225 1.24 -3.65 -9.40
CA GLY A 225 0.32 -4.29 -8.44
C GLY A 225 -0.35 -5.58 -8.96
N VAL A 226 -1.15 -6.25 -8.12
CA VAL A 226 -1.65 -7.61 -8.42
C VAL A 226 -2.65 -7.69 -9.58
N ASN A 227 -3.32 -6.58 -9.93
CA ASN A 227 -4.22 -6.48 -11.09
C ASN A 227 -3.54 -6.01 -12.39
N SER A 228 -2.23 -5.73 -12.38
CA SER A 228 -1.49 -5.40 -13.59
C SER A 228 -1.72 -6.45 -14.69
N THR A 229 -2.19 -5.99 -15.85
CA THR A 229 -2.50 -6.83 -17.01
C THR A 229 -1.28 -7.30 -17.78
N THR A 230 -0.14 -6.62 -17.62
CA THR A 230 1.16 -7.05 -18.15
C THR A 230 1.84 -8.08 -17.25
N GLY A 231 1.42 -8.16 -15.97
CA GLY A 231 2.07 -8.96 -14.94
C GLY A 231 3.15 -8.23 -14.15
N ALA A 232 3.37 -6.93 -14.41
CA ALA A 232 4.38 -6.14 -13.72
C ALA A 232 4.02 -5.88 -12.24
N ARG A 233 5.04 -5.71 -11.39
CA ARG A 233 4.97 -5.67 -9.93
C ARG A 233 5.95 -4.63 -9.36
N TRP A 234 5.62 -4.14 -8.16
CA TRP A 234 6.59 -3.49 -7.29
C TRP A 234 6.89 -4.45 -6.14
N LEU A 235 8.12 -4.94 -6.06
CA LEU A 235 8.59 -5.85 -5.03
C LEU A 235 9.61 -5.14 -4.14
N ALA A 236 9.30 -5.00 -2.86
CA ALA A 236 10.14 -4.29 -1.90
C ALA A 236 10.66 -5.22 -0.79
N GLY A 237 11.91 -5.00 -0.39
CA GLY A 237 12.59 -5.64 0.70
C GLY A 237 12.29 -5.03 2.07
N THR A 238 13.24 -5.18 2.98
CA THR A 238 13.23 -4.69 4.37
C THR A 238 14.56 -4.00 4.69
N GLY A 239 14.81 -3.59 5.93
CA GLY A 239 16.12 -3.13 6.41
C GLY A 239 17.18 -4.24 6.56
N THR A 240 16.98 -5.41 5.95
CA THR A 240 17.91 -6.55 5.99
C THR A 240 18.08 -7.21 4.63
N ALA A 241 19.27 -7.77 4.36
CA ALA A 241 19.60 -8.42 3.09
C ALA A 241 18.52 -9.41 2.58
N ASN A 242 17.93 -9.10 1.43
CA ASN A 242 16.92 -9.87 0.73
C ASN A 242 17.42 -10.42 -0.61
N SER A 243 16.66 -11.36 -1.17
CA SER A 243 16.82 -11.84 -2.54
C SER A 243 15.50 -11.64 -3.26
N LEU A 244 15.43 -10.64 -4.12
CA LEU A 244 14.24 -10.21 -4.83
C LEU A 244 14.37 -10.60 -6.32
N ALA A 245 13.34 -11.27 -6.84
CA ALA A 245 13.26 -11.66 -8.24
C ALA A 245 11.95 -11.13 -8.84
N GLY A 246 12.06 -10.35 -9.91
CA GLY A 246 10.94 -10.03 -10.79
C GLY A 246 10.60 -11.20 -11.72
N GLY A 247 9.69 -10.93 -12.65
CA GLY A 247 9.10 -11.91 -13.55
C GLY A 247 9.54 -11.73 -15.00
N SER A 248 8.54 -11.50 -15.85
CA SER A 248 8.67 -11.38 -17.32
C SER A 248 8.04 -10.10 -17.86
N ALA A 249 7.87 -9.10 -16.99
CA ALA A 249 7.27 -7.80 -17.27
C ALA A 249 8.15 -6.72 -16.65
N ASN A 250 7.89 -5.44 -16.96
CA ASN A 250 8.75 -4.34 -16.50
C ASN A 250 8.54 -4.06 -15.01
N ASP A 251 9.33 -4.70 -14.16
CA ASP A 251 9.15 -4.70 -12.70
C ASP A 251 9.92 -3.55 -12.01
N ILE A 252 9.47 -3.20 -10.80
CA ILE A 252 10.22 -2.34 -9.88
C ILE A 252 10.67 -3.19 -8.69
N LEU A 253 11.98 -3.25 -8.48
CA LEU A 253 12.61 -3.92 -7.34
C LEU A 253 13.24 -2.86 -6.42
N GLU A 254 12.99 -2.95 -5.13
CA GLU A 254 13.49 -2.02 -4.12
C GLU A 254 14.08 -2.83 -2.96
N GLY A 255 15.42 -2.88 -2.84
CA GLY A 255 16.08 -3.59 -1.74
C GLY A 255 15.74 -3.03 -0.36
N ALA A 256 15.57 -1.70 -0.30
CA ALA A 256 15.42 -0.88 0.89
C ALA A 256 16.68 -0.80 1.75
N GLY A 257 17.05 -1.82 2.54
CA GLY A 257 18.23 -1.74 3.39
C GLY A 257 18.96 -3.08 3.53
N GLY A 258 20.28 -3.06 3.41
CA GLY A 258 21.11 -4.26 3.52
C GLY A 258 22.01 -4.45 2.31
N ASN A 259 22.35 -5.69 2.01
CA ASN A 259 23.15 -6.03 0.84
C ASN A 259 22.34 -6.99 0.00
N ASP A 260 21.54 -6.46 -0.91
CA ASP A 260 20.48 -7.22 -1.56
C ASP A 260 20.94 -7.91 -2.84
N VAL A 261 20.20 -8.95 -3.24
CA VAL A 261 20.32 -9.55 -4.57
C VAL A 261 19.04 -9.24 -5.34
N LEU A 262 19.15 -8.36 -6.34
CA LEU A 262 18.02 -7.89 -7.14
C LEU A 262 18.14 -8.45 -8.57
N ASN A 263 17.18 -9.27 -8.97
CA ASN A 263 17.10 -9.83 -10.33
C ASN A 263 15.79 -9.39 -10.99
N GLY A 264 15.83 -8.45 -11.96
CA GLY A 264 14.60 -8.01 -12.63
C GLY A 264 13.91 -9.13 -13.41
N GLY A 265 14.69 -9.97 -14.07
CA GLY A 265 14.20 -11.14 -14.79
C GLY A 265 14.23 -10.91 -16.30
N ALA A 266 13.07 -10.76 -16.92
CA ALA A 266 12.95 -10.38 -18.31
C ALA A 266 11.96 -9.22 -18.46
N GLY A 267 12.39 -8.13 -19.08
CA GLY A 267 11.56 -6.94 -19.20
C GLY A 267 12.41 -5.71 -19.51
N THR A 268 12.04 -4.60 -18.91
CA THR A 268 12.87 -3.42 -18.75
C THR A 268 12.71 -2.98 -17.30
N ASP A 269 13.59 -3.51 -16.47
CA ASP A 269 13.37 -3.57 -15.03
C ASP A 269 14.09 -2.43 -14.31
N THR A 270 13.49 -1.97 -13.22
CA THR A 270 13.95 -0.80 -12.47
C THR A 270 14.34 -1.19 -11.04
N ALA A 271 15.60 -1.00 -10.68
CA ALA A 271 16.00 -0.97 -9.27
C ALA A 271 15.75 0.44 -8.70
N PHE A 272 14.94 0.54 -7.65
CA PHE A 272 14.58 1.78 -6.98
C PHE A 272 15.41 1.99 -5.71
N TYR A 273 15.92 3.22 -5.56
CA TYR A 273 16.77 3.69 -4.46
C TYR A 273 16.17 4.97 -3.88
N ASN A 274 16.00 5.02 -2.55
CA ASN A 274 15.22 6.08 -1.91
C ASN A 274 16.05 7.33 -1.56
N GLY A 275 17.31 7.39 -2.02
CA GLY A 275 18.20 8.55 -1.95
C GLY A 275 18.47 9.21 -3.30
N ALA A 276 19.21 10.32 -3.27
CA ALA A 276 19.65 11.04 -4.47
C ALA A 276 20.84 10.33 -5.13
N ARG A 277 20.94 10.36 -6.47
CA ARG A 277 21.95 9.65 -7.27
C ARG A 277 23.38 9.93 -6.80
N SER A 278 23.68 11.14 -6.34
CA SER A 278 25.02 11.52 -5.85
C SER A 278 25.47 10.75 -4.60
N GLY A 279 24.54 10.15 -3.85
CA GLY A 279 24.82 9.32 -2.68
C GLY A 279 25.25 7.88 -2.99
N TYR A 280 25.27 7.46 -4.26
CA TYR A 280 25.50 6.07 -4.65
C TYR A 280 26.68 5.90 -5.60
N THR A 281 27.36 4.77 -5.50
CA THR A 281 28.40 4.31 -6.41
C THR A 281 27.84 3.16 -7.25
N VAL A 282 27.98 3.24 -8.58
CA VAL A 282 27.47 2.23 -9.52
C VAL A 282 28.63 1.62 -10.29
N VAL A 283 28.90 0.35 -10.04
CA VAL A 283 30.05 -0.40 -10.58
C VAL A 283 29.55 -1.60 -11.36
N ARG A 284 29.96 -1.73 -12.62
CA ARG A 284 29.73 -2.96 -13.37
C ARG A 284 30.68 -4.05 -12.90
N THR A 285 30.16 -5.16 -12.40
CA THR A 285 30.94 -6.30 -11.88
C THR A 285 31.00 -7.47 -12.85
N GLY A 286 30.08 -7.54 -13.83
CA GLY A 286 30.02 -8.59 -14.82
C GLY A 286 29.24 -8.22 -16.09
N THR A 287 28.98 -9.20 -16.96
CA THR A 287 28.08 -9.02 -18.11
C THR A 287 26.64 -9.07 -17.62
N GLY A 288 25.94 -7.94 -17.68
CA GLY A 288 24.59 -7.83 -17.12
C GLY A 288 24.54 -7.82 -15.58
N THR A 289 25.70 -7.68 -14.91
CA THR A 289 25.81 -7.66 -13.44
C THR A 289 26.41 -6.36 -12.95
N TRP A 290 25.76 -5.74 -11.97
CA TRP A 290 26.16 -4.48 -11.36
C TRP A 290 26.19 -4.60 -9.84
N ASN A 291 27.02 -3.78 -9.21
CA ASN A 291 26.95 -3.47 -7.79
C ASN A 291 26.56 -2.00 -7.64
N VAL A 292 25.58 -1.74 -6.78
CA VAL A 292 25.16 -0.39 -6.40
C VAL A 292 25.35 -0.28 -4.90
N SER A 293 26.09 0.73 -4.43
CA SER A 293 26.36 0.92 -3.01
C SER A 293 26.14 2.37 -2.57
N GLY A 294 25.57 2.55 -1.38
CA GLY A 294 25.17 3.86 -0.84
C GLY A 294 24.70 3.77 0.61
N ALA A 295 23.81 4.69 1.02
CA ALA A 295 23.27 4.73 2.39
C ALA A 295 22.39 3.51 2.73
N GLU A 296 21.78 2.91 1.71
CA GLU A 296 20.91 1.72 1.81
C GLU A 296 21.73 0.42 1.90
N GLY A 297 23.03 0.46 1.58
CA GLY A 297 23.96 -0.66 1.71
C GLY A 297 24.66 -0.99 0.39
N SER A 298 24.75 -2.26 -0.02
CA SER A 298 25.54 -2.70 -1.18
C SER A 298 24.94 -3.90 -1.91
N ASP A 299 24.22 -3.63 -2.99
CA ASP A 299 23.41 -4.62 -3.70
C ASP A 299 24.12 -5.23 -4.89
N THR A 300 23.68 -6.42 -5.29
CA THR A 300 24.07 -7.10 -6.53
C THR A 300 22.87 -7.19 -7.46
N LEU A 301 22.96 -6.51 -8.61
CA LEU A 301 21.89 -6.39 -9.59
C LEU A 301 22.19 -7.24 -10.81
N THR A 302 21.20 -8.00 -11.29
CA THR A 302 21.23 -8.72 -12.57
C THR A 302 19.95 -8.49 -13.34
N ASN A 303 20.03 -8.37 -14.67
CA ASN A 303 18.85 -8.11 -15.52
C ASN A 303 18.05 -6.89 -15.00
N ILE A 304 18.74 -5.75 -14.88
CA ILE A 304 18.16 -4.46 -14.51
C ILE A 304 18.66 -3.46 -15.54
N GLU A 305 17.74 -2.76 -16.19
CA GLU A 305 18.03 -1.78 -17.25
C GLU A 305 18.03 -0.35 -16.70
N LEU A 306 17.32 -0.09 -15.60
CA LEU A 306 17.12 1.24 -15.04
C LEU A 306 17.46 1.28 -13.54
N LEU A 307 18.21 2.29 -13.13
CA LEU A 307 18.32 2.69 -11.72
C LEU A 307 17.51 3.96 -11.51
N ARG A 308 16.55 3.94 -10.58
CA ARG A 308 15.72 5.10 -10.23
C ARG A 308 16.09 5.60 -8.84
N PHE A 309 16.53 6.84 -8.78
CA PHE A 309 16.83 7.61 -7.58
C PHE A 309 15.75 8.68 -7.37
N THR A 310 15.77 9.39 -6.25
CA THR A 310 14.79 10.46 -5.97
C THR A 310 14.93 11.67 -6.88
N ASP A 311 16.10 11.90 -7.47
CA ASP A 311 16.45 13.04 -8.32
C ASP A 311 16.80 12.68 -9.77
N ALA A 312 16.97 11.40 -10.10
CA ALA A 312 17.44 10.96 -11.41
C ALA A 312 16.97 9.54 -11.80
N THR A 313 16.98 9.24 -13.09
CA THR A 313 16.91 7.86 -13.60
C THR A 313 18.12 7.63 -14.50
N VAL A 314 18.83 6.52 -14.29
CA VAL A 314 20.06 6.15 -15.01
C VAL A 314 19.83 4.84 -15.74
N THR A 315 19.99 4.84 -17.07
CA THR A 315 19.96 3.61 -17.87
C THR A 315 21.29 2.88 -17.79
N LEU A 316 21.24 1.62 -17.39
CA LEU A 316 22.38 0.71 -17.37
C LEU A 316 22.62 0.16 -18.78
N SER A 317 23.54 0.79 -19.52
CA SER A 317 23.91 0.29 -20.85
C SER A 317 24.75 -0.98 -20.76
N SER A 318 24.63 -1.88 -21.73
CA SER A 318 25.49 -3.06 -21.86
C SER A 318 26.94 -2.75 -22.25
N GLY A 319 27.32 -1.46 -22.36
CA GLY A 319 28.69 -0.97 -22.50
C GLY A 319 29.43 -0.84 -21.15
N ALA A 320 30.76 -0.80 -21.18
CA ALA A 320 31.56 -0.65 -19.97
C ALA A 320 31.55 0.81 -19.49
N VAL A 321 30.86 1.08 -18.37
CA VAL A 321 30.89 2.39 -17.71
C VAL A 321 31.03 2.19 -16.20
N THR A 322 32.12 2.70 -15.63
CA THR A 322 32.23 2.91 -14.19
C THR A 322 31.61 4.27 -13.88
N MET A 323 30.45 4.31 -13.21
CA MET A 323 29.77 5.56 -12.84
C MET A 323 30.01 5.86 -11.36
N THR A 324 31.21 6.34 -11.06
CA THR A 324 31.50 6.99 -9.77
C THR A 324 30.57 8.18 -9.56
N ALA A 325 30.21 8.45 -8.30
CA ALA A 325 29.46 9.65 -7.96
C ALA A 325 30.21 10.91 -8.45
N PRO A 326 29.52 11.94 -8.97
CA PRO A 326 30.16 13.21 -9.28
C PRO A 326 30.76 13.79 -8.00
N SER A 327 32.06 14.06 -8.01
CA SER A 327 32.71 14.70 -6.87
C SER A 327 32.08 16.07 -6.63
N ALA A 328 31.63 16.31 -5.40
CA ALA A 328 31.11 17.61 -4.96
C ALA A 328 32.25 18.62 -4.75
N THR A 329 33.08 18.84 -5.77
CA THR A 329 33.96 20.00 -5.85
C THR A 329 33.12 21.20 -6.27
N ALA A 330 32.96 22.17 -5.37
CA ALA A 330 32.24 23.42 -5.62
C ALA A 330 32.98 24.28 -6.66
N GLY A 331 32.82 23.93 -7.94
CA GLY A 331 33.28 24.72 -9.08
C GLY A 331 32.41 25.96 -9.21
N VAL A 332 32.84 27.07 -8.61
CA VAL A 332 32.23 28.38 -8.79
C VAL A 332 32.43 28.83 -10.24
N LEU A 333 31.47 28.49 -11.11
CA LEU A 333 31.31 29.10 -12.42
C LEU A 333 30.65 30.47 -12.25
N ALA A 334 31.48 31.46 -11.96
CA ALA A 334 31.07 32.86 -12.04
C ALA A 334 30.81 33.23 -13.50
N LEU A 335 29.53 33.35 -13.88
CA LEU A 335 29.13 33.91 -15.17
C LEU A 335 28.97 35.44 -15.03
N PRO A 336 29.63 36.25 -15.88
CA PRO A 336 29.51 37.70 -15.82
C PRO A 336 28.21 38.18 -16.49
N GLY A 337 27.14 38.28 -15.70
CA GLY A 337 25.99 39.17 -15.94
C GLY A 337 24.84 38.63 -16.81
N GLY A 338 23.61 38.95 -16.39
CA GLY A 338 22.37 38.82 -17.19
C GLY A 338 21.39 37.75 -16.68
N GLU A 339 20.22 38.17 -16.20
CA GLU A 339 19.13 37.28 -15.79
C GLU A 339 18.30 36.77 -16.98
N ALA A 340 17.69 35.57 -16.84
CA ALA A 340 16.47 35.21 -17.57
C ALA A 340 15.66 34.12 -16.83
N MET A 341 14.35 34.34 -16.66
CA MET A 341 13.35 33.32 -16.27
C MET A 341 12.75 32.63 -17.51
N LEU A 342 11.97 31.54 -17.30
CA LEU A 342 10.63 31.21 -17.88
C LEU A 342 10.39 29.67 -17.78
N THR A 343 9.51 29.16 -16.90
CA THR A 343 8.04 28.92 -17.00
C THR A 343 7.57 27.65 -17.72
N SER A 344 6.46 27.09 -17.23
CA SER A 344 5.90 25.75 -17.49
C SER A 344 4.78 25.69 -18.54
N VAL A 345 4.53 24.49 -19.08
CA VAL A 345 3.37 24.06 -19.89
C VAL A 345 3.26 22.52 -19.74
N ALA A 346 2.16 21.77 -19.75
CA ALA A 346 0.72 21.86 -19.41
C ALA A 346 0.14 20.43 -19.69
N ARG A 347 -1.00 20.03 -19.10
CA ARG A 347 -1.61 18.68 -19.29
C ARG A 347 -2.68 18.65 -20.41
N ALA A 348 -3.04 17.45 -20.86
CA ALA A 348 -4.20 17.17 -21.74
C ALA A 348 -5.17 16.15 -21.07
N GLU A 349 -6.43 16.13 -21.51
CA GLU A 349 -7.56 15.41 -20.88
C GLU A 349 -8.09 14.22 -21.70
N GLU A 350 -8.89 13.36 -21.05
CA GLU A 350 -9.49 12.11 -21.56
C GLU A 350 -11.02 12.22 -21.77
N PRO A 351 -11.65 11.48 -22.72
CA PRO A 351 -13.10 11.42 -22.89
C PRO A 351 -13.77 10.11 -22.39
N VAL A 352 -15.00 10.23 -21.87
CA VAL A 352 -15.82 9.19 -21.18
C VAL A 352 -16.92 8.63 -22.09
N TRP A 353 -17.27 7.33 -21.99
CA TRP A 353 -18.62 6.81 -22.35
C TRP A 353 -19.11 5.61 -21.49
N ARG A 354 -20.44 5.35 -21.51
CA ARG A 354 -21.21 4.55 -20.51
C ARG A 354 -21.66 3.15 -21.00
N ALA A 355 -22.18 2.35 -20.05
CA ALA A 355 -22.47 0.91 -20.13
C ALA A 355 -23.97 0.52 -20.14
N ALA A 356 -24.22 -0.78 -20.35
CA ALA A 356 -25.41 -1.59 -20.01
C ALA A 356 -25.09 -3.07 -20.36
N ASP A 357 -25.55 -4.15 -19.71
CA ASP A 357 -26.17 -4.43 -18.40
C ASP A 357 -25.92 -5.94 -18.08
N ASP A 358 -26.02 -6.40 -16.81
CA ASP A 358 -25.85 -7.83 -16.44
C ASP A 358 -26.65 -8.26 -15.18
N ILE A 359 -26.84 -9.56 -14.97
CA ILE A 359 -27.70 -10.19 -13.95
C ILE A 359 -26.92 -10.48 -12.65
N ASP A 360 -27.45 -9.97 -11.52
CA ASP A 360 -26.82 -10.07 -10.20
C ASP A 360 -26.95 -11.45 -9.52
N VAL A 361 -25.87 -11.88 -8.86
CA VAL A 361 -25.86 -12.93 -7.83
C VAL A 361 -25.16 -12.35 -6.59
N GLN A 362 -25.84 -12.36 -5.44
CA GLN A 362 -25.24 -11.94 -4.17
C GLN A 362 -24.76 -13.15 -3.36
N LEU A 363 -23.48 -13.14 -3.00
CA LEU A 363 -22.89 -14.04 -2.00
C LEU A 363 -22.30 -13.19 -0.87
N ILE A 364 -22.89 -13.30 0.32
CA ILE A 364 -22.51 -12.50 1.49
C ILE A 364 -21.27 -13.13 2.15
N GLY A 365 -20.08 -12.65 1.79
CA GLY A 365 -18.86 -12.90 2.54
C GLY A 365 -18.76 -11.96 3.75
N ARG A 366 -18.61 -12.52 4.95
CA ARG A 366 -18.33 -11.76 6.19
C ARG A 366 -17.02 -12.24 6.79
N HIS A 367 -16.07 -11.33 6.94
CA HIS A 367 -14.95 -11.44 7.86
C HIS A 367 -14.92 -10.15 8.68
N GLY A 368 -14.97 -10.28 10.00
CA GLY A 368 -14.70 -9.22 10.96
C GLY A 368 -13.81 -9.82 12.04
N HIS A 369 -12.77 -9.09 12.42
CA HIS A 369 -11.77 -9.53 13.39
C HIS A 369 -11.68 -8.46 14.48
N GLY A 370 -11.83 -8.85 15.75
CA GLY A 370 -11.70 -7.93 16.88
C GLY A 370 -10.27 -7.91 17.39
N HIS A 371 -9.72 -6.70 17.60
CA HIS A 371 -8.33 -6.52 18.03
C HIS A 371 -8.12 -6.73 19.53
N GLY A 372 -6.88 -7.01 19.94
CA GLY A 372 -6.52 -7.41 21.29
C GLY A 372 -5.38 -6.60 21.88
N HIS A 373 -5.65 -6.04 23.07
CA HIS A 373 -4.84 -5.23 23.99
C HIS A 373 -3.35 -4.94 23.67
N PHE A 374 -3.01 -3.64 23.73
CA PHE A 374 -1.65 -3.12 23.74
C PHE A 374 -1.08 -3.03 25.17
N ASP A 375 -0.30 -4.03 25.61
CA ASP A 375 0.47 -3.91 26.85
C ASP A 375 1.82 -3.21 26.60
N LEU A 376 1.99 -2.03 27.19
CA LEU A 376 3.30 -1.44 27.44
C LEU A 376 3.88 -2.09 28.71
N ALA A 377 5.08 -2.67 28.60
CA ALA A 377 5.86 -3.19 29.73
C ALA A 377 6.62 -2.07 30.48
#